data_AF-A0A2V8CKH1-F1
#
_entry.id   AF-A0A2V8CKH1-F1
#
_cell.length_a   1.000
_cell.length_b   1.000
_cell.length_c   1.000
_cell.angle_alpha   90.00
_cell.angle_beta   90.00
_cell.angle_gamma   90.00
#
_symmetry.space_group_name_H-M   'P 1'
#
loop_
_entity.id
_entity.type
_entity.pdbx_description
1 polymer ?
#
loop_
_entity_poly.entity_id
_entity_poly.type
_entity_poly.pdbx_seq_one_letter_code
_entity_poly.pdbx_strand_id
1 'polypeptide(L)'
;MAVQRTATQPASAIFTFQTDDFWLNLHHFLHALGVIDAKLPDAETPALAPARVDMEQGLPRVGEDQRRVWSEIIRRYSSEWSRSLPNAGPGEAIVRALARVGDAPTLASAQIDPSVGAVLEQAAPIYRKAWWPAHRDRNRAWRAQMEPLLTQHGPAIRDFVTRAFAVEWPQEGRLLHVCGYANFGGAYSMVNGGVIVIGSADPNSSGLSGLEAVFHEAAHQWDPQTFAALNAHAKPMNVTIPRDLTHALIFFSAGEAVRRVSATYQSMADRLGIWDKNLSGATVPASRFKQPLIDAWKPYLDGTVPRDVALDALVKRVTQ
;
A
#
# COMPACT_ATOMS: atom_id res chain seq x y z
N MET A 1 20.84 -49.60 -4.05
CA MET A 1 19.67 -48.70 -3.94
C MET A 1 20.18 -47.28 -3.85
N ALA A 2 19.97 -46.47 -4.89
CA ALA A 2 20.41 -45.08 -4.90
C ALA A 2 19.38 -44.22 -4.14
N VAL A 3 19.83 -43.50 -3.11
CA VAL A 3 19.02 -42.53 -2.38
C VAL A 3 18.83 -41.32 -3.29
N GLN A 4 17.61 -41.19 -3.81
CA GLN A 4 17.18 -40.03 -4.57
C GLN A 4 17.08 -38.85 -3.61
N ARG A 5 18.06 -37.93 -3.68
CA ARG A 5 17.98 -36.63 -3.00
C ARG A 5 16.78 -35.90 -3.59
N THR A 6 15.71 -35.79 -2.81
CA THR A 6 14.61 -34.88 -3.08
C THR A 6 15.20 -33.48 -3.18
N ALA A 7 15.13 -32.89 -4.38
CA ALA A 7 15.45 -31.49 -4.55
C ALA A 7 14.47 -30.68 -3.68
N THR A 8 15.00 -30.00 -2.67
CA THR A 8 14.24 -29.04 -1.87
C THR A 8 13.67 -28.02 -2.83
N GLN A 9 12.34 -27.96 -2.97
CA GLN A 9 11.73 -26.86 -3.71
C GLN A 9 12.16 -25.55 -3.06
N PRO A 10 12.54 -24.52 -3.84
CA PRO A 10 12.82 -23.21 -3.27
C PRO A 10 11.58 -22.77 -2.48
N ALA A 11 11.80 -22.34 -1.23
CA ALA A 11 10.72 -21.79 -0.41
C ALA A 11 10.02 -20.67 -1.20
N SER A 12 8.69 -20.70 -1.25
CA SER A 12 7.96 -19.69 -2.01
C SER A 12 8.19 -18.30 -1.39
N ALA A 13 8.34 -17.31 -2.26
CA ALA A 13 8.59 -15.95 -1.82
C ALA A 13 7.37 -15.41 -1.07
N ILE A 14 7.57 -14.76 0.08
CA ILE A 14 6.47 -14.12 0.82
C ILE A 14 5.85 -13.00 -0.03
N PHE A 15 6.72 -12.22 -0.66
CA PHE A 15 6.35 -11.23 -1.67
C PHE A 15 7.15 -11.49 -2.95
N THR A 16 6.50 -11.29 -4.09
CA THR A 16 7.16 -11.09 -5.37
C THR A 16 7.14 -9.59 -5.70
N PHE A 17 8.13 -9.11 -6.45
CA PHE A 17 8.27 -7.68 -6.73
C PHE A 17 8.21 -7.41 -8.21
N GLN A 18 7.50 -6.35 -8.57
CA GLN A 18 7.59 -5.74 -9.88
C GLN A 18 8.05 -4.29 -9.73
N THR A 19 9.23 -3.99 -10.27
CA THR A 19 9.89 -2.67 -10.13
C THR A 19 9.88 -1.86 -11.43
N ASP A 20 9.55 -2.52 -12.54
CA ASP A 20 9.75 -2.00 -13.89
C ASP A 20 8.43 -1.67 -14.59
N ASP A 21 7.30 -1.59 -13.86
CA ASP A 21 5.99 -1.19 -14.41
C ASP A 21 6.01 0.27 -14.85
N PHE A 22 6.45 0.50 -16.08
CA PHE A 22 6.63 1.83 -16.66
C PHE A 22 5.35 2.66 -16.58
N TRP A 23 4.23 2.09 -17.02
CA TRP A 23 2.96 2.80 -17.11
C TRP A 23 2.37 3.12 -15.74
N LEU A 24 2.48 2.17 -14.80
CA LEU A 24 2.01 2.37 -13.44
C LEU A 24 2.84 3.45 -12.73
N ASN A 25 4.15 3.46 -12.93
CA ASN A 25 5.04 4.50 -12.39
C ASN A 25 4.72 5.88 -12.99
N LEU A 26 4.52 5.96 -14.31
CA LEU A 26 4.13 7.19 -15.00
C LEU A 26 2.82 7.74 -14.43
N HIS A 27 1.80 6.89 -14.32
CA HIS A 27 0.48 7.28 -13.80
C HIS A 27 0.57 7.83 -12.37
N HIS A 28 1.29 7.14 -11.48
CA HIS A 28 1.44 7.60 -10.10
C HIS A 28 2.25 8.89 -9.98
N PHE A 29 3.25 9.10 -10.84
CA PHE A 29 4.00 10.35 -10.83
C PHE A 29 3.13 11.52 -11.32
N LEU A 30 2.36 11.34 -12.40
CA LEU A 30 1.41 12.34 -12.87
C LEU A 30 0.30 12.62 -11.84
N HIS A 31 -0.16 11.58 -11.13
CA HIS A 31 -1.07 11.74 -10.01
C HIS A 31 -0.46 12.62 -8.91
N ALA A 32 0.75 12.30 -8.43
CA ALA A 32 1.43 13.08 -7.39
C ALA A 32 1.58 14.55 -7.81
N LEU A 33 2.02 14.81 -9.04
CA LEU A 33 2.15 16.15 -9.59
C LEU A 33 0.79 16.86 -9.73
N GLY A 34 -0.26 16.14 -10.10
CA GLY A 34 -1.61 16.69 -10.20
C GLY A 34 -2.22 17.05 -8.83
N VAL A 35 -2.00 16.22 -7.79
CA VAL A 35 -2.38 16.55 -6.40
C VAL A 35 -1.70 17.85 -5.96
N ILE A 36 -0.41 17.96 -6.26
CA ILE A 36 0.44 19.13 -5.98
C ILE A 36 -0.04 20.39 -6.73
N ASP A 37 -0.29 20.27 -8.04
CA ASP A 37 -0.73 21.37 -8.90
C ASP A 37 -2.11 21.90 -8.48
N ALA A 38 -3.04 20.98 -8.18
CA ALA A 38 -4.37 21.33 -7.67
C ALA A 38 -4.37 21.84 -6.22
N LYS A 39 -3.23 21.82 -5.51
CA LYS A 39 -3.10 22.21 -4.10
C LYS A 39 -4.12 21.47 -3.22
N LEU A 40 -4.30 20.18 -3.48
CA LEU A 40 -5.18 19.34 -2.67
C LEU A 40 -4.60 19.18 -1.26
N PRO A 41 -5.44 18.87 -0.24
CA PRO A 41 -4.97 18.71 1.14
C PRO A 41 -3.77 17.77 1.30
N ASP A 42 -3.68 16.76 0.43
CA ASP A 42 -2.65 15.72 0.46
C ASP A 42 -1.30 16.14 -0.16
N ALA A 43 -1.23 17.30 -0.81
CA ALA A 43 -0.05 17.76 -1.57
C ALA A 43 1.23 17.87 -0.74
N GLU A 44 1.09 18.10 0.57
CA GLU A 44 2.20 18.30 1.50
C GLU A 44 2.52 17.04 2.34
N THR A 45 1.94 15.90 1.99
CA THR A 45 2.26 14.63 2.66
C THR A 45 3.71 14.21 2.38
N PRO A 46 4.41 13.60 3.37
CA PRO A 46 5.77 13.11 3.17
C PRO A 46 5.93 12.15 1.98
N ALA A 47 4.88 11.38 1.67
CA ALA A 47 4.86 10.45 0.55
C ALA A 47 4.92 11.14 -0.82
N LEU A 48 4.36 12.35 -0.94
CA LEU A 48 4.30 13.10 -2.21
C LEU A 48 5.35 14.22 -2.30
N ALA A 49 5.90 14.66 -1.18
CA ALA A 49 6.93 15.72 -1.15
C ALA A 49 8.11 15.49 -2.12
N PRO A 50 8.65 14.26 -2.30
CA PRO A 50 9.73 14.01 -3.25
C PRO A 50 9.37 14.30 -4.71
N ALA A 51 8.08 14.31 -5.09
CA ALA A 51 7.64 14.54 -6.46
C ALA A 51 8.03 15.93 -6.99
N ARG A 52 8.05 16.94 -6.10
CA ARG A 52 8.50 18.30 -6.45
C ARG A 52 9.99 18.30 -6.82
N VAL A 53 10.80 17.61 -6.03
CA VAL A 53 12.24 17.50 -6.24
C VAL A 53 12.54 16.73 -7.53
N ASP A 54 11.89 15.59 -7.74
CA ASP A 54 12.06 14.82 -8.98
C ASP A 54 11.64 15.62 -10.21
N MET A 55 10.53 16.37 -10.12
CA MET A 55 10.07 17.26 -11.19
C MET A 55 11.15 18.28 -11.57
N GLU A 56 11.70 19.01 -10.61
CA GLU A 56 12.77 19.99 -10.81
C GLU A 56 14.03 19.36 -11.43
N GLN A 57 14.42 18.16 -10.98
CA GLN A 57 15.60 17.46 -11.48
C GLN A 57 15.45 16.94 -12.92
N GLY A 58 14.24 16.61 -13.36
CA GLY A 58 14.00 16.10 -14.70
C GLY A 58 13.78 17.17 -15.77
N LEU A 59 13.31 18.37 -15.39
CA LEU A 59 13.02 19.47 -16.32
C LEU A 59 14.19 19.88 -17.25
N PRO A 60 15.46 19.91 -16.78
CA PRO A 60 16.60 20.20 -17.66
C PRO A 60 16.83 19.16 -18.76
N ARG A 61 16.28 17.94 -18.65
CA ARG A 61 16.48 16.83 -19.61
C ARG A 61 15.56 16.91 -20.83
N VAL A 62 14.59 17.81 -20.84
CA VAL A 62 13.55 17.93 -21.89
C VAL A 62 13.58 19.32 -22.52
N GLY A 63 13.19 19.42 -23.80
CA GLY A 63 13.12 20.70 -24.52
C GLY A 63 11.92 21.55 -24.10
N GLU A 64 11.85 22.81 -24.53
CA GLU A 64 10.75 23.72 -24.19
C GLU A 64 9.37 23.20 -24.61
N ASP A 65 9.25 22.64 -25.81
CA ASP A 65 7.97 22.09 -26.28
C ASP A 65 7.53 20.87 -25.46
N GLN A 66 8.46 20.01 -25.07
CA GLN A 66 8.17 18.89 -24.17
C GLN A 66 7.77 19.38 -22.78
N ARG A 67 8.40 20.45 -22.25
CA ARG A 67 7.99 21.07 -20.99
C ARG A 67 6.56 21.60 -21.05
N ARG A 68 6.19 22.26 -22.14
CA ARG A 68 4.82 22.77 -22.38
C ARG A 68 3.79 21.65 -22.34
N VAL A 69 4.03 20.59 -23.13
CA VAL A 69 3.16 19.39 -23.18
C VAL A 69 3.05 18.74 -21.79
N TRP A 70 4.18 18.58 -21.09
CA TRP A 70 4.18 17.99 -19.75
C TRP A 70 3.37 18.81 -18.74
N SER A 71 3.51 20.14 -18.75
CA SER A 71 2.69 21.03 -17.91
C SER A 71 1.20 20.97 -18.23
N GLU A 72 0.82 20.82 -19.51
CA GLU A 72 -0.58 20.61 -19.90
C GLU A 72 -1.12 19.28 -19.37
N ILE A 73 -0.33 18.22 -19.44
CA ILE A 73 -0.71 16.90 -18.91
C ILE A 73 -0.90 16.94 -17.40
N ILE A 74 -0.02 17.61 -16.66
CA ILE A 74 -0.17 17.80 -15.20
C ILE A 74 -1.49 18.52 -14.90
N ARG A 75 -1.80 19.61 -15.62
CA ARG A 75 -3.07 20.35 -15.43
C ARG A 75 -4.31 19.48 -15.68
N ARG A 76 -4.26 18.59 -16.66
CA ARG A 76 -5.35 17.63 -16.89
C ARG A 76 -5.50 16.64 -15.73
N TYR A 77 -4.37 16.12 -15.25
CA TYR A 77 -4.36 15.25 -14.07
C TYR A 77 -4.91 15.97 -12.83
N SER A 78 -4.58 17.25 -12.64
CA SER A 78 -5.01 18.03 -11.49
C SER A 78 -6.53 18.31 -11.49
N SER A 79 -7.14 18.44 -12.68
CA SER A 79 -8.59 18.62 -12.83
C SER A 79 -9.41 17.32 -12.87
N GLU A 80 -8.89 16.24 -13.48
CA GLU A 80 -9.70 15.04 -13.80
C GLU A 80 -9.43 13.85 -12.86
N TRP A 81 -8.17 13.45 -12.70
CA TRP A 81 -7.85 12.12 -12.14
C TRP A 81 -7.22 12.14 -10.74
N SER A 82 -6.54 13.22 -10.36
CA SER A 82 -5.78 13.31 -9.10
C SER A 82 -6.64 13.44 -7.85
N ARG A 83 -7.95 13.62 -8.01
CA ARG A 83 -8.92 13.64 -6.89
C ARG A 83 -9.44 12.25 -6.51
N SER A 84 -9.08 11.20 -7.26
CA SER A 84 -9.80 9.90 -7.25
C SER A 84 -8.93 8.67 -6.95
N LEU A 85 -7.69 8.84 -6.46
CA LEU A 85 -6.78 7.72 -6.16
C LEU A 85 -6.57 7.57 -4.65
N PRO A 86 -6.62 6.35 -4.05
CA PRO A 86 -7.02 5.05 -4.59
C PRO A 86 -8.41 4.56 -4.13
N ASN A 87 -9.18 5.37 -3.41
CA ASN A 87 -10.27 4.84 -2.59
C ASN A 87 -11.69 5.01 -3.17
N ALA A 88 -11.84 5.48 -4.42
CA ALA A 88 -13.07 5.39 -5.22
C ALA A 88 -12.91 5.98 -6.63
N GLY A 89 -13.66 5.46 -7.60
CA GLY A 89 -13.86 6.11 -8.90
C GLY A 89 -12.93 5.62 -10.03
N PRO A 90 -12.78 6.41 -11.12
CA PRO A 90 -12.06 5.96 -12.32
C PRO A 90 -10.58 5.62 -12.09
N GLY A 91 -9.95 6.15 -11.03
CA GLY A 91 -8.56 5.84 -10.66
C GLY A 91 -8.30 4.36 -10.39
N GLU A 92 -9.28 3.63 -9.85
CA GLU A 92 -9.12 2.20 -9.55
C GLU A 92 -8.99 1.36 -10.84
N ALA A 93 -9.85 1.61 -11.81
CA ALA A 93 -9.84 0.90 -13.09
C ALA A 93 -8.53 1.14 -13.86
N ILE A 94 -8.01 2.38 -13.82
CA ILE A 94 -6.74 2.74 -14.45
C ILE A 94 -5.61 1.92 -13.84
N VAL A 95 -5.43 1.96 -12.52
CA VAL A 95 -4.37 1.20 -11.84
C VAL A 95 -4.45 -0.29 -12.13
N ARG A 96 -5.63 -0.91 -12.05
CA ARG A 96 -5.80 -2.35 -12.30
C ARG A 96 -5.36 -2.74 -13.71
N ALA A 97 -5.69 -1.93 -14.70
CA ALA A 97 -5.27 -2.17 -16.06
C ALA A 97 -3.77 -1.92 -16.25
N LEU A 98 -3.23 -0.84 -15.67
CA LEU A 98 -1.81 -0.50 -15.79
C LEU A 98 -0.89 -1.52 -15.08
N ALA A 99 -1.33 -2.07 -13.96
CA ALA A 99 -0.62 -3.14 -13.24
C ALA A 99 -0.48 -4.44 -14.04
N ARG A 100 -1.31 -4.65 -15.07
CA ARG A 100 -1.30 -5.86 -15.93
C ARG A 100 -0.46 -5.71 -17.20
N VAL A 101 -0.23 -4.47 -17.66
CA VAL A 101 0.48 -4.22 -18.93
C VAL A 101 1.99 -4.06 -18.76
N GLY A 102 2.47 -3.82 -17.53
CA GLY A 102 3.89 -3.75 -17.23
C GLY A 102 4.64 -2.67 -18.01
N ASP A 103 5.63 -3.09 -18.79
CA ASP A 103 6.49 -2.24 -19.62
C ASP A 103 6.17 -2.32 -21.12
N ALA A 104 4.95 -2.78 -21.47
CA ALA A 104 4.48 -2.85 -22.85
C ALA A 104 4.80 -1.56 -23.64
N PRO A 105 5.18 -1.66 -24.93
CA PRO A 105 5.61 -0.49 -25.71
C PRO A 105 4.50 0.55 -25.88
N THR A 106 3.24 0.12 -25.85
CA THR A 106 2.03 0.95 -25.94
C THR A 106 0.92 0.39 -25.04
N LEU A 107 -0.11 1.19 -24.80
CA LEU A 107 -1.34 0.88 -24.05
C LEU A 107 -2.47 0.34 -24.95
N ALA A 108 -2.19 -0.05 -26.19
CA ALA A 108 -3.21 -0.50 -27.15
C ALA A 108 -4.03 -1.71 -26.66
N SER A 109 -3.44 -2.56 -25.81
CA SER A 109 -4.07 -3.73 -25.20
C SER A 109 -4.61 -3.47 -23.79
N ALA A 110 -4.40 -2.27 -23.24
CA ALA A 110 -4.83 -1.91 -21.90
C ALA A 110 -6.34 -1.67 -21.87
N GLN A 111 -7.02 -2.28 -20.91
CA GLN A 111 -8.46 -2.06 -20.66
C GLN A 111 -8.67 -0.77 -19.84
N ILE A 112 -8.29 0.37 -20.41
CA ILE A 112 -8.45 1.70 -19.82
C ILE A 112 -9.30 2.59 -20.72
N ASP A 113 -9.84 3.67 -20.14
CA ASP A 113 -10.49 4.71 -20.92
C ASP A 113 -9.52 5.27 -22.00
N PRO A 114 -9.92 5.34 -23.28
CA PRO A 114 -9.06 5.81 -24.36
C PRO A 114 -8.50 7.23 -24.16
N SER A 115 -9.24 8.11 -23.47
CA SER A 115 -8.77 9.47 -23.17
C SER A 115 -7.62 9.47 -22.16
N VAL A 116 -7.66 8.56 -21.17
CA VAL A 116 -6.57 8.33 -20.22
C VAL A 116 -5.37 7.74 -20.95
N GLY A 117 -5.60 6.70 -21.77
CA GLY A 117 -4.56 6.06 -22.57
C GLY A 117 -3.82 7.04 -23.47
N ALA A 118 -4.55 7.91 -24.18
CA ALA A 118 -3.95 8.94 -25.03
C ALA A 118 -3.06 9.92 -24.25
N VAL A 119 -3.48 10.35 -23.06
CA VAL A 119 -2.68 11.24 -22.21
C VAL A 119 -1.41 10.55 -21.71
N LEU A 120 -1.53 9.29 -21.26
CA LEU A 120 -0.38 8.52 -20.81
C LEU A 120 0.62 8.29 -21.96
N GLU A 121 0.15 7.94 -23.15
CA GLU A 121 0.98 7.77 -24.35
C GLU A 121 1.69 9.06 -24.76
N GLN A 122 1.00 10.19 -24.66
CA GLN A 122 1.59 11.51 -24.90
C GLN A 122 2.68 11.86 -23.88
N ALA A 123 2.48 11.49 -22.61
CA ALA A 123 3.43 11.71 -21.52
C ALA A 123 4.64 10.77 -21.58
N ALA A 124 4.45 9.54 -22.07
CA ALA A 124 5.43 8.46 -22.05
C ALA A 124 6.83 8.83 -22.61
N PRO A 125 6.98 9.41 -23.81
CA PRO A 125 8.31 9.74 -24.33
C PRO A 125 9.04 10.81 -23.49
N ILE A 126 8.30 11.75 -22.92
CA ILE A 126 8.85 12.79 -22.03
C ILE A 126 9.32 12.13 -20.73
N TYR A 127 8.45 11.31 -20.13
CA TYR A 127 8.76 10.60 -18.89
C TYR A 127 9.93 9.64 -19.00
N ARG A 128 9.96 8.87 -20.09
CA ARG A 128 11.03 7.92 -20.41
C ARG A 128 12.39 8.61 -20.49
N LYS A 129 12.44 9.83 -21.01
CA LYS A 129 13.67 10.63 -21.14
C LYS A 129 14.08 11.29 -19.82
N ALA A 130 13.13 11.87 -19.10
CA ALA A 130 13.42 12.78 -17.99
C ALA A 130 13.50 12.12 -16.62
N TRP A 131 12.61 11.18 -16.31
CA TRP A 131 12.43 10.68 -14.93
C TRP A 131 12.53 9.16 -14.81
N TRP A 132 12.14 8.40 -15.84
CA TRP A 132 12.06 6.95 -15.74
C TRP A 132 13.36 6.25 -15.31
N PRO A 133 14.56 6.59 -15.83
CA PRO A 133 15.79 5.93 -15.39
C PRO A 133 16.01 6.04 -13.88
N ALA A 134 15.86 7.25 -13.33
CA ALA A 134 16.04 7.50 -11.90
C ALA A 134 14.96 6.83 -11.04
N HIS A 135 13.69 6.87 -11.48
CA HIS A 135 12.60 6.21 -10.76
C HIS A 135 12.76 4.69 -10.74
N ARG A 136 13.11 4.08 -11.89
CA ARG A 136 13.35 2.64 -12.00
C ARG A 136 14.53 2.21 -11.12
N ASP A 137 15.62 2.96 -11.14
CA ASP A 137 16.79 2.65 -10.33
C ASP A 137 16.48 2.76 -8.83
N ARG A 138 15.67 3.76 -8.43
CA ARG A 138 15.14 3.88 -7.05
C ARG A 138 14.25 2.70 -6.66
N ASN A 139 13.33 2.28 -7.53
CA ASN A 139 12.47 1.11 -7.27
C ASN A 139 13.29 -0.16 -7.05
N ARG A 140 14.30 -0.39 -7.89
CA ARG A 140 15.21 -1.53 -7.79
C ARG A 140 16.08 -1.46 -6.53
N ALA A 141 16.59 -0.28 -6.19
CA ALA A 141 17.35 -0.06 -4.96
C ALA A 141 16.50 -0.31 -3.70
N TRP A 142 15.24 0.15 -3.70
CA TRP A 142 14.30 -0.13 -2.62
C TRP A 142 14.07 -1.64 -2.45
N ARG A 143 13.83 -2.35 -3.56
CA ARG A 143 13.68 -3.82 -3.54
C ARG A 143 14.93 -4.49 -2.96
N ALA A 144 16.12 -4.09 -3.41
CA ALA A 144 17.37 -4.65 -2.93
C ALA A 144 17.60 -4.43 -1.42
N GLN A 145 17.07 -3.35 -0.85
CA GLN A 145 17.08 -3.10 0.61
C GLN A 145 16.02 -3.94 1.35
N MET A 146 14.88 -4.20 0.72
CA MET A 146 13.75 -4.90 1.33
C MET A 146 13.93 -6.43 1.34
N GLU A 147 14.54 -7.01 0.30
CA GLU A 147 14.72 -8.46 0.17
C GLU A 147 15.48 -9.09 1.36
N PRO A 148 16.60 -8.52 1.85
CA PRO A 148 17.28 -9.05 3.04
C PRO A 148 16.40 -8.99 4.30
N LEU A 149 15.64 -7.91 4.47
CA LEU A 149 14.74 -7.74 5.62
C LEU A 149 13.60 -8.76 5.58
N LEU A 150 13.02 -9.02 4.42
CA LEU A 150 12.01 -10.07 4.24
C LEU A 150 12.59 -11.47 4.44
N THR A 151 13.83 -11.71 4.00
CA THR A 151 14.49 -12.98 4.24
C THR A 151 14.70 -13.20 5.74
N GLN A 152 15.14 -12.17 6.46
CA GLN A 152 15.46 -12.25 7.89
C GLN A 152 14.21 -12.28 8.78
N HIS A 153 13.22 -11.43 8.51
CA HIS A 153 12.09 -11.18 9.40
C HIS A 153 10.75 -11.60 8.84
N GLY A 154 10.65 -11.76 7.51
CA GLY A 154 9.41 -12.05 6.81
C GLY A 154 8.68 -13.29 7.31
N PRO A 155 9.32 -14.46 7.52
CA PRO A 155 8.62 -15.65 8.01
C PRO A 155 7.92 -15.43 9.36
N ALA A 156 8.62 -14.80 10.31
CA ALA A 156 8.06 -14.52 11.64
C ALA A 156 6.89 -13.53 11.57
N ILE A 157 7.02 -12.48 10.75
CA ILE A 157 5.96 -11.48 10.55
C ILE A 157 4.76 -12.11 9.83
N ARG A 158 4.98 -12.83 8.72
CA ARG A 158 3.96 -13.57 7.97
C ARG A 158 3.17 -14.48 8.91
N ASP A 159 3.86 -15.34 9.66
CA ASP A 159 3.22 -16.31 10.55
C ASP A 159 2.41 -15.61 11.65
N PHE A 160 2.88 -14.45 12.12
CA PHE A 160 2.15 -13.64 13.06
C PHE A 160 0.87 -13.06 12.45
N VAL A 161 0.94 -12.41 11.28
CA VAL A 161 -0.24 -11.79 10.67
C VAL A 161 -1.26 -12.83 10.20
N THR A 162 -0.84 -13.96 9.64
CA THR A 162 -1.77 -15.02 9.23
C THR A 162 -2.52 -15.62 10.42
N ARG A 163 -1.84 -15.82 11.55
CA ARG A 163 -2.51 -16.19 12.81
C ARG A 163 -3.45 -15.10 13.28
N ALA A 164 -3.02 -13.83 13.30
CA ALA A 164 -3.85 -12.71 13.75
C ALA A 164 -5.21 -12.69 13.01
N PHE A 165 -5.18 -12.84 11.69
CA PHE A 165 -6.38 -12.77 10.86
C PHE A 165 -7.10 -14.13 10.65
N ALA A 166 -6.53 -15.23 11.12
CA ALA A 166 -7.01 -16.60 10.91
C ALA A 166 -7.18 -16.94 9.42
N VAL A 167 -6.11 -16.69 8.66
CA VAL A 167 -6.04 -16.81 7.19
C VAL A 167 -4.75 -17.51 6.80
N GLU A 168 -4.69 -18.01 5.57
CA GLU A 168 -3.45 -18.55 5.00
C GLU A 168 -2.76 -17.49 4.13
N TRP A 169 -1.43 -17.56 4.09
CA TRP A 169 -0.66 -16.79 3.11
C TRP A 169 -0.72 -17.52 1.76
N PRO A 170 -0.95 -16.83 0.63
CA PRO A 170 -0.97 -17.46 -0.69
C PRO A 170 0.36 -18.16 -0.99
N GLN A 171 0.30 -19.35 -1.58
CA GLN A 171 1.50 -20.16 -1.84
C GLN A 171 2.46 -19.45 -2.80
N GLU A 172 1.93 -18.75 -3.79
CA GLU A 172 2.67 -17.97 -4.79
C GLU A 172 3.25 -16.65 -4.24
N GLY A 173 2.94 -16.32 -2.98
CA GLY A 173 3.27 -15.02 -2.39
C GLY A 173 2.33 -13.91 -2.85
N ARG A 174 2.58 -12.69 -2.40
CA ARG A 174 1.83 -11.52 -2.86
C ARG A 174 2.68 -10.67 -3.80
N LEU A 175 2.11 -10.28 -4.93
CA LEU A 175 2.77 -9.35 -5.85
C LEU A 175 2.73 -7.94 -5.27
N LEU A 176 3.91 -7.32 -5.16
CA LEU A 176 4.11 -5.94 -4.77
C LEU A 176 4.62 -5.14 -5.96
N HIS A 177 3.84 -4.14 -6.37
CA HIS A 177 4.25 -3.16 -7.36
C HIS A 177 5.03 -2.04 -6.66
N VAL A 178 6.31 -1.94 -6.96
CA VAL A 178 7.18 -0.88 -6.44
C VAL A 178 7.20 0.25 -7.46
N CYS A 179 6.59 1.37 -7.10
CA CYS A 179 6.53 2.57 -7.92
C CYS A 179 7.30 3.71 -7.26
N GLY A 180 7.74 4.72 -8.01
CA GLY A 180 8.33 5.92 -7.42
C GLY A 180 7.38 6.58 -6.40
N TYR A 181 6.09 6.57 -6.72
CA TYR A 181 5.02 7.18 -5.94
C TYR A 181 3.82 6.22 -5.82
N ALA A 182 3.03 6.38 -4.77
CA ALA A 182 1.74 5.73 -4.58
C ALA A 182 0.65 6.81 -4.40
N ASN A 183 -0.23 6.67 -3.39
CA ASN A 183 -1.13 7.73 -2.96
C ASN A 183 -0.49 8.60 -1.85
N PHE A 184 -1.28 9.48 -1.24
CA PHE A 184 -0.88 10.33 -0.11
C PHE A 184 -0.38 9.56 1.13
N GLY A 185 -0.76 8.29 1.27
CA GLY A 185 -0.34 7.40 2.36
C GLY A 185 0.98 6.67 2.10
N GLY A 186 1.56 6.81 0.90
CA GLY A 186 2.83 6.17 0.53
C GLY A 186 2.70 4.69 0.10
N ALA A 187 1.57 4.05 0.40
CA ALA A 187 1.20 2.73 -0.08
C ALA A 187 -0.33 2.59 -0.14
N TYR A 188 -0.82 1.62 -0.92
CA TYR A 188 -2.21 1.22 -0.88
C TYR A 188 -2.42 -0.18 -1.46
N SER A 189 -3.60 -0.71 -1.17
CA SER A 189 -4.07 -2.01 -1.64
C SER A 189 -5.47 -1.92 -2.22
N MET A 190 -5.72 -2.71 -3.25
CA MET A 190 -7.05 -2.89 -3.83
C MET A 190 -7.61 -4.25 -3.45
N VAL A 191 -8.70 -4.26 -2.70
CA VAL A 191 -9.49 -5.47 -2.41
C VAL A 191 -9.99 -6.05 -3.75
N ASN A 192 -10.10 -7.37 -3.88
CA ASN A 192 -10.64 -8.09 -5.07
C ASN A 192 -9.84 -8.00 -6.37
N GLY A 193 -8.58 -7.56 -6.35
CA GLY A 193 -7.70 -7.82 -7.51
C GLY A 193 -6.21 -7.82 -7.22
N GLY A 194 -5.85 -7.98 -5.94
CA GLY A 194 -4.48 -8.33 -5.53
C GLY A 194 -3.41 -7.29 -5.81
N VAL A 195 -3.79 -6.07 -6.24
CA VAL A 195 -2.82 -5.01 -6.49
C VAL A 195 -2.44 -4.39 -5.16
N ILE A 196 -1.14 -4.47 -4.85
CA ILE A 196 -0.51 -3.77 -3.75
C ILE A 196 0.57 -2.87 -4.34
N VAL A 197 0.53 -1.58 -4.02
CA VAL A 197 1.50 -0.59 -4.49
C VAL A 197 2.21 0.03 -3.31
N ILE A 198 3.54 0.15 -3.40
CA ILE A 198 4.35 0.91 -2.46
C ILE A 198 5.20 1.97 -3.18
N GLY A 199 5.27 3.16 -2.60
CA GLY A 199 6.10 4.27 -3.06
C GLY A 199 7.54 4.12 -2.58
N SER A 200 8.47 3.90 -3.51
CA SER A 200 9.91 3.81 -3.24
C SER A 200 10.54 5.17 -2.89
N ALA A 201 9.88 6.28 -3.19
CA ALA A 201 10.31 7.62 -2.78
C ALA A 201 9.77 8.02 -1.39
N ASP A 202 8.78 7.33 -0.83
CA ASP A 202 8.25 7.66 0.49
C ASP A 202 9.31 7.41 1.56
N PRO A 203 9.73 8.43 2.35
CA PRO A 203 10.70 8.24 3.42
C PRO A 203 10.24 7.21 4.47
N ASN A 204 8.94 6.94 4.58
CA ASN A 204 8.36 5.99 5.54
C ASN A 204 8.32 4.54 5.05
N SER A 205 8.69 4.26 3.81
CA SER A 205 8.62 2.92 3.23
C SER A 205 9.93 2.12 3.34
N SER A 206 10.91 2.59 4.11
CA SER A 206 12.24 1.96 4.26
C SER A 206 12.40 1.18 5.57
N GLY A 207 13.37 0.26 5.60
CA GLY A 207 13.72 -0.47 6.81
C GLY A 207 12.56 -1.27 7.41
N LEU A 208 12.48 -1.30 8.75
CA LEU A 208 11.39 -1.96 9.47
C LEU A 208 10.02 -1.31 9.23
N SER A 209 9.97 0.01 8.95
CA SER A 209 8.71 0.65 8.56
C SER A 209 8.23 0.22 7.18
N GLY A 210 9.15 -0.07 6.25
CA GLY A 210 8.81 -0.72 4.99
C GLY A 210 8.26 -2.13 5.17
N LEU A 211 8.80 -2.92 6.11
CA LEU A 211 8.20 -4.21 6.48
C LEU A 211 6.79 -4.04 7.04
N GLU A 212 6.58 -3.13 7.98
CA GLU A 212 5.23 -2.86 8.50
C GLU A 212 4.28 -2.46 7.38
N ALA A 213 4.70 -1.57 6.48
CA ALA A 213 3.89 -1.11 5.35
C ALA A 213 3.47 -2.26 4.43
N VAL A 214 4.38 -3.10 3.95
CA VAL A 214 4.01 -4.18 3.01
C VAL A 214 3.10 -5.23 3.63
N PHE A 215 3.26 -5.52 4.93
CA PHE A 215 2.38 -6.46 5.64
C PHE A 215 1.04 -5.83 6.04
N HIS A 216 1.00 -4.53 6.35
CA HIS A 216 -0.23 -3.76 6.53
C HIS A 216 -1.08 -3.83 5.25
N GLU A 217 -0.47 -3.49 4.12
CA GLU A 217 -1.12 -3.52 2.82
C GLU A 217 -1.58 -4.93 2.44
N ALA A 218 -0.75 -5.94 2.67
CA ALA A 218 -1.14 -7.33 2.47
C ALA A 218 -2.36 -7.74 3.31
N ALA A 219 -2.55 -7.17 4.49
CA ALA A 219 -3.66 -7.51 5.37
C ALA A 219 -5.02 -6.98 4.87
N HIS A 220 -5.04 -5.88 4.09
CA HIS A 220 -6.26 -5.40 3.42
C HIS A 220 -6.87 -6.43 2.47
N GLN A 221 -6.08 -7.39 1.98
CA GLN A 221 -6.59 -8.48 1.14
C GLN A 221 -7.56 -9.42 1.90
N TRP A 222 -7.63 -9.31 3.23
CA TRP A 222 -8.54 -10.06 4.08
C TRP A 222 -9.59 -9.18 4.77
N ASP A 223 -9.81 -7.96 4.28
CA ASP A 223 -10.85 -7.07 4.80
C ASP A 223 -12.24 -7.74 4.82
N PRO A 224 -12.71 -8.43 3.76
CA PRO A 224 -14.00 -9.10 3.78
C PRO A 224 -14.13 -10.16 4.90
N GLN A 225 -13.10 -10.97 5.10
CA GLN A 225 -13.07 -12.03 6.11
C GLN A 225 -13.02 -11.43 7.52
N THR A 226 -12.21 -10.39 7.71
CA THR A 226 -12.08 -9.67 8.99
C THR A 226 -13.39 -8.99 9.35
N PHE A 227 -14.03 -8.33 8.38
CA PHE A 227 -15.35 -7.71 8.56
C PHE A 227 -16.43 -8.74 8.88
N ALA A 228 -16.46 -9.88 8.18
CA ALA A 228 -17.41 -10.96 8.46
C ALA A 228 -17.24 -11.52 9.87
N ALA A 229 -15.98 -11.74 10.31
CA ALA A 229 -15.70 -12.22 11.67
C ALA A 229 -16.21 -11.24 12.73
N LEU A 230 -15.87 -9.95 12.63
CA LEU A 230 -16.34 -8.94 13.58
C LEU A 230 -17.87 -8.83 13.62
N ASN A 231 -18.55 -8.88 12.47
CA ASN A 231 -20.02 -8.84 12.41
C ASN A 231 -20.68 -10.08 13.02
N ALA A 232 -20.04 -11.25 12.95
CA ALA A 232 -20.56 -12.46 13.59
C ALA A 232 -20.66 -12.29 15.12
N HIS A 233 -19.74 -11.54 15.73
CA HIS A 233 -19.77 -11.20 17.15
C HIS A 233 -20.68 -10.01 17.48
N ALA A 234 -20.79 -9.03 16.57
CA ALA A 234 -21.66 -7.87 16.77
C ALA A 234 -23.16 -8.18 16.67
N LYS A 235 -23.54 -9.11 15.80
CA LYS A 235 -24.96 -9.46 15.55
C LYS A 235 -25.68 -9.97 16.81
N PRO A 236 -25.16 -10.92 17.61
CA PRO A 236 -25.79 -11.34 18.86
C PRO A 236 -25.91 -10.22 19.90
N MET A 237 -25.05 -9.20 19.83
CA MET A 237 -25.05 -8.04 20.74
C MET A 237 -25.98 -6.91 20.27
N ASN A 238 -26.58 -7.04 19.09
CA ASN A 238 -27.42 -6.02 18.46
C ASN A 238 -26.70 -4.65 18.32
N VAL A 239 -25.42 -4.68 17.96
CA VAL A 239 -24.60 -3.48 17.72
C VAL A 239 -24.03 -3.46 16.31
N THR A 240 -23.69 -2.27 15.83
CA THR A 240 -22.99 -2.07 14.55
C THR A 240 -21.53 -1.75 14.83
N ILE A 241 -20.60 -2.49 14.23
CA ILE A 241 -19.18 -2.18 14.37
C ILE A 241 -18.83 -0.86 13.67
N PRO A 242 -17.95 -0.02 14.26
CA PRO A 242 -17.44 1.15 13.58
C PRO A 242 -16.72 0.80 12.28
N ARG A 243 -16.96 1.57 11.21
CA ARG A 243 -16.43 1.33 9.85
C ARG A 243 -14.90 1.22 9.81
N ASP A 244 -14.23 2.00 10.64
CA ASP A 244 -12.79 2.18 10.78
C ASP A 244 -12.13 1.13 11.68
N LEU A 245 -12.90 0.26 12.35
CA LEU A 245 -12.37 -0.76 13.25
C LEU A 245 -11.45 -1.75 12.54
N THR A 246 -11.80 -2.21 11.33
CA THR A 246 -10.96 -3.16 10.57
C THR A 246 -9.61 -2.55 10.22
N HIS A 247 -9.60 -1.29 9.78
CA HIS A 247 -8.37 -0.58 9.44
C HIS A 247 -7.49 -0.32 10.69
N ALA A 248 -8.10 0.05 11.81
CA ALA A 248 -7.40 0.20 13.09
C ALA A 248 -6.77 -1.13 13.56
N LEU A 249 -7.49 -2.25 13.37
CA LEU A 249 -7.00 -3.59 13.69
C LEU A 249 -5.82 -4.01 12.80
N ILE A 250 -5.82 -3.63 11.52
CA ILE A 250 -4.70 -3.84 10.59
C ILE A 250 -3.46 -3.04 11.03
N PHE A 251 -3.61 -1.73 11.29
CA PHE A 251 -2.51 -0.91 11.81
C PHE A 251 -1.89 -1.50 13.06
N PHE A 252 -2.73 -1.88 14.03
CA PHE A 252 -2.27 -2.45 15.28
C PHE A 252 -1.53 -3.77 15.07
N SER A 253 -2.12 -4.68 14.28
CA SER A 253 -1.56 -6.02 14.07
C SER A 253 -0.25 -6.00 13.28
N ALA A 254 -0.15 -5.16 12.25
CA ALA A 254 1.10 -5.00 11.48
C ALA A 254 2.23 -4.41 12.34
N GLY A 255 1.92 -3.39 13.15
CA GLY A 255 2.88 -2.80 14.09
C GLY A 255 3.35 -3.80 15.15
N GLU A 256 2.44 -4.57 15.74
CA GLU A 256 2.80 -5.63 16.70
C GLU A 256 3.65 -6.72 16.06
N ALA A 257 3.38 -7.09 14.80
CA ALA A 257 4.16 -8.09 14.08
C ALA A 257 5.64 -7.67 13.95
N VAL A 258 5.91 -6.39 13.63
CA VAL A 258 7.28 -5.87 13.55
C VAL A 258 7.92 -5.71 14.93
N ARG A 259 7.14 -5.36 15.98
CA ARG A 259 7.64 -5.35 17.36
C ARG A 259 8.16 -6.72 17.83
N ARG A 260 7.64 -7.83 17.29
CA ARG A 260 8.14 -9.17 17.61
C ARG A 260 9.55 -9.43 17.07
N VAL A 261 9.96 -8.72 16.01
CA VAL A 261 11.33 -8.83 15.46
C VAL A 261 12.25 -7.70 15.95
N SER A 262 11.69 -6.61 16.48
CA SER A 262 12.44 -5.52 17.09
C SER A 262 11.66 -4.86 18.23
N ALA A 263 12.03 -5.14 19.47
CA ALA A 263 11.32 -4.64 20.65
C ALA A 263 11.38 -3.11 20.81
N THR A 264 12.38 -2.44 20.21
CA THR A 264 12.52 -0.97 20.23
C THR A 264 11.76 -0.29 19.09
N TYR A 265 11.08 -1.05 18.23
CA TYR A 265 10.37 -0.52 17.09
C TYR A 265 9.10 0.23 17.51
N GLN A 266 8.98 1.47 17.03
CA GLN A 266 7.75 2.26 17.13
C GLN A 266 6.92 2.02 15.87
N SER A 267 5.67 1.54 16.04
CA SER A 267 4.78 1.26 14.92
C SER A 267 4.50 2.53 14.10
N MET A 268 4.18 2.32 12.83
CA MET A 268 3.75 3.37 11.91
C MET A 268 2.58 4.17 12.50
N ALA A 269 1.62 3.46 13.13
CA ALA A 269 0.46 4.10 13.73
C ALA A 269 0.84 5.07 14.86
N ASP A 270 1.83 4.72 15.69
CA ASP A 270 2.32 5.58 16.78
C ASP A 270 3.23 6.69 16.25
N ARG A 271 4.18 6.36 15.37
CA ARG A 271 5.19 7.29 14.84
C ARG A 271 4.59 8.38 13.95
N LEU A 272 3.55 8.06 13.18
CA LEU A 272 2.89 9.00 12.26
C LEU A 272 1.62 9.65 12.84
N GLY A 273 1.33 9.40 14.12
CA GLY A 273 0.14 9.94 14.79
C GLY A 273 -1.16 9.49 14.14
N ILE A 274 -1.23 8.25 13.63
CA ILE A 274 -2.42 7.74 12.93
C ILE A 274 -3.62 7.66 13.87
N TRP A 275 -3.39 7.39 15.16
CA TRP A 275 -4.45 7.35 16.17
C TRP A 275 -5.17 8.70 16.31
N ASP A 276 -4.50 9.82 16.05
CA ASP A 276 -5.11 11.15 16.16
C ASP A 276 -5.89 11.55 14.89
N LYS A 277 -5.87 10.70 13.85
CA LYS A 277 -6.53 10.94 12.57
C LYS A 277 -7.86 10.20 12.49
N ASN A 278 -8.73 10.70 11.62
CA ASN A 278 -9.94 10.01 11.23
C ASN A 278 -9.59 9.01 10.11
N LEU A 279 -9.85 7.72 10.34
CA LEU A 279 -9.59 6.67 9.36
C LEU A 279 -10.81 6.43 8.48
N SER A 280 -10.59 6.09 7.20
CA SER A 280 -11.64 5.59 6.31
C SER A 280 -12.87 6.49 6.19
N GLY A 281 -12.67 7.82 6.30
CA GLY A 281 -13.73 8.82 6.25
C GLY A 281 -14.61 8.90 7.51
N ALA A 282 -14.13 8.36 8.64
CA ALA A 282 -14.82 8.46 9.93
C ALA A 282 -14.96 9.93 10.39
N THR A 283 -15.96 10.18 11.23
CA THR A 283 -16.20 11.50 11.84
C THR A 283 -15.45 11.68 13.16
N VAL A 284 -14.92 10.61 13.74
CA VAL A 284 -14.17 10.63 15.00
C VAL A 284 -12.79 10.01 14.84
N PRO A 285 -11.80 10.38 15.69
CA PRO A 285 -10.44 9.88 15.58
C PRO A 285 -10.30 8.40 15.91
N ALA A 286 -9.28 7.75 15.34
CA ALA A 286 -8.96 6.34 15.58
C ALA A 286 -8.44 6.06 17.00
N SER A 287 -8.12 7.09 17.79
CA SER A 287 -7.62 6.97 19.16
C SER A 287 -8.58 6.22 20.06
N ARG A 288 -9.89 6.28 19.75
CA ARG A 288 -10.93 5.48 20.43
C ARG A 288 -10.69 3.96 20.35
N PHE A 289 -9.94 3.46 19.36
CA PHE A 289 -9.66 2.03 19.22
C PHE A 289 -8.38 1.58 19.89
N LYS A 290 -7.44 2.49 20.17
CA LYS A 290 -6.11 2.10 20.65
C LYS A 290 -6.20 1.30 21.96
N GLN A 291 -6.91 1.83 22.96
CA GLN A 291 -7.05 1.13 24.23
C GLN A 291 -7.88 -0.17 24.11
N PRO A 292 -9.04 -0.20 23.42
CA PRO A 292 -9.73 -1.46 23.13
C PRO A 292 -8.87 -2.53 22.46
N LEU A 293 -8.01 -2.16 21.51
CA LEU A 293 -7.09 -3.09 20.85
C LEU A 293 -6.02 -3.59 21.82
N ILE A 294 -5.47 -2.74 22.68
CA ILE A 294 -4.54 -3.15 23.74
C ILE A 294 -5.20 -4.13 24.72
N ASP A 295 -6.42 -3.84 25.16
CA ASP A 295 -7.08 -4.60 26.22
C ASP A 295 -7.71 -5.91 25.73
N ALA A 296 -8.23 -5.93 24.50
CA ALA A 296 -9.00 -7.06 23.98
C ALA A 296 -8.25 -7.83 22.89
N TRP A 297 -7.58 -7.13 21.97
CA TRP A 297 -6.95 -7.77 20.80
C TRP A 297 -5.53 -8.26 21.08
N LYS A 298 -4.70 -7.45 21.76
CA LYS A 298 -3.32 -7.81 22.07
C LYS A 298 -3.19 -9.11 22.86
N PRO A 299 -4.02 -9.42 23.88
CA PRO A 299 -3.95 -10.70 24.59
C PRO A 299 -4.10 -11.91 23.65
N TYR A 300 -4.92 -11.81 22.61
CA TYR A 300 -5.04 -12.85 21.59
C TYR A 300 -3.78 -12.93 20.73
N LEU A 301 -3.24 -11.79 20.28
CA LEU A 301 -1.98 -11.73 19.55
C LEU A 301 -0.79 -12.31 20.35
N ASP A 302 -0.85 -12.21 21.68
CA ASP A 302 0.12 -12.78 22.61
C ASP A 302 -0.15 -14.26 22.94
N GLY A 303 -1.26 -14.83 22.46
CA GLY A 303 -1.64 -16.23 22.69
C GLY A 303 -2.22 -16.52 24.07
N THR A 304 -2.62 -15.48 24.80
CA THR A 304 -3.11 -15.60 26.20
C THR A 304 -4.62 -15.79 26.29
N VAL A 305 -5.38 -15.44 25.25
CA VAL A 305 -6.82 -15.69 25.15
C VAL A 305 -7.20 -16.22 23.77
N PRO A 306 -8.28 -17.03 23.64
CA PRO A 306 -8.79 -17.45 22.35
C PRO A 306 -9.29 -16.28 21.49
N ARG A 307 -9.26 -16.44 20.16
CA ARG A 307 -9.68 -15.41 19.19
C ARG A 307 -11.10 -14.91 19.43
N ASP A 308 -12.04 -15.84 19.62
CA ASP A 308 -13.46 -15.50 19.77
C ASP A 308 -13.71 -14.66 21.04
N VAL A 309 -12.96 -14.94 22.12
CA VAL A 309 -13.01 -14.15 23.36
C VAL A 309 -12.50 -12.72 23.13
N ALA A 310 -11.42 -12.57 22.37
CA ALA A 310 -10.87 -11.27 22.01
C ALA A 310 -11.81 -10.47 21.10
N LEU A 311 -12.42 -11.11 20.10
CA LEU A 311 -13.38 -10.44 19.20
C LEU A 311 -14.65 -10.01 19.94
N ASP A 312 -15.20 -10.85 20.82
CA ASP A 312 -16.33 -10.49 21.68
C ASP A 312 -16.01 -9.28 22.56
N ALA A 313 -14.85 -9.30 23.23
CA ALA A 313 -14.42 -8.20 24.10
C ALA A 313 -14.16 -6.91 23.31
N LEU A 314 -13.56 -7.03 22.11
CA LEU A 314 -13.28 -5.88 21.26
C LEU A 314 -14.57 -5.22 20.79
N VAL A 315 -15.52 -6.00 20.26
CA VAL A 315 -16.83 -5.49 19.81
C VAL A 315 -17.54 -4.75 20.95
N LYS A 316 -17.64 -5.36 22.14
CA LYS A 316 -18.26 -4.70 23.30
C LYS A 316 -17.62 -3.35 23.63
N ARG A 317 -16.28 -3.27 23.63
CA ARG A 317 -15.54 -2.07 24.03
C ARG A 317 -15.62 -0.92 23.03
N VAL A 318 -15.82 -1.22 21.75
CA VAL A 318 -15.84 -0.19 20.69
C VAL A 318 -17.25 0.28 20.34
N THR A 319 -18.27 -0.32 20.93
CA THR A 319 -19.69 0.04 20.72
C THR A 319 -20.41 0.51 21.98
N GLN A 320 -19.71 0.57 23.13
CA GLN A 320 -20.17 1.18 24.38
C GLN A 320 -19.64 2.60 24.50
#